data_AF-A0A560LBU3-F1
#
_entry.id   AF-A0A560LBU3-F1
#
_cell.length_a   1.000
_cell.length_b   1.000
_cell.length_c   1.000
_cell.angle_alpha   90.00
_cell.angle_beta   90.00
_cell.angle_gamma   90.00
#
_symmetry.space_group_name_H-M   'P 1'
#
loop_
_entity.id
_entity.type
_entity.pdbx_description
1 polymer ?
#
loop_
_entity_poly.entity_id
_entity_poly.type
_entity_poly.pdbx_seq_one_letter_code
_entity_poly.pdbx_strand_id
1 'polypeptide(L)'
;MLISHWPVRRTAIVGALALGSLFICFLTPPIDSAWAFYSPTTRAWELLAGSLIGLCLCNRSVEAARSVVTALALAGLAGIAFVFWAFNAGSHWPDLRTAVPVSAATALIATANTTVHRRILSARPLVFIGRMSYPLYLWHFPLIAFAEMNMNSAVPALLMSELLALSALLAWLTYRFIEQPIRFGAAAIRWKVAPLAAAMAATGLIGIAAVNTRGLPARFPQPIRNFMLSGTETESHWRCAVCLLMRQPASEFAPECAGHGGRPLLLIWGDSYGAALYPGLLHFSAERGYDVAQYTASACPPLIGYSPSERPYCKSIDDDVLLRINRLRPDVVILDATWGQTETVLREGLRRTVALLKAMNITNIVIIGPPPSWQGGGLSQNILYYYRETQQVLPVRTFHGSTDAWTQQRDALLHELSRKLGVRYISVRDVFCNESGCLSRTGPNDSELTAFDSGHLTVPGATFLAARTMDDLLDTIVPLRQ
;
A
#
# COMPACT_ATOMS: atom_id res chain seq x y z
N MET A 1 34.99 -8.32 14.03
CA MET A 1 36.06 -9.31 14.28
C MET A 1 36.87 -9.67 13.03
N LEU A 2 36.28 -9.79 11.83
CA LEU A 2 37.08 -10.04 10.60
C LEU A 2 37.92 -8.83 10.16
N ILE A 3 37.32 -7.62 10.13
CA ILE A 3 38.02 -6.36 9.78
C ILE A 3 39.13 -6.02 10.80
N SER A 4 39.03 -6.53 12.03
CA SER A 4 40.08 -6.28 13.04
C SER A 4 41.41 -6.99 12.73
N HIS A 5 41.44 -7.98 11.85
CA HIS A 5 42.68 -8.64 11.45
C HIS A 5 43.46 -7.87 10.36
N TRP A 6 42.89 -6.79 9.81
CA TRP A 6 43.49 -6.01 8.72
C TRP A 6 43.63 -4.52 9.11
N PRO A 7 44.42 -4.19 10.15
CA PRO A 7 44.45 -2.85 10.75
C PRO A 7 44.76 -1.72 9.75
N VAL A 8 45.60 -1.98 8.75
CA VAL A 8 46.01 -0.99 7.74
C VAL A 8 44.91 -0.74 6.69
N ARG A 9 43.95 -1.66 6.50
CA ARG A 9 42.91 -1.56 5.45
C ARG A 9 41.50 -1.30 5.98
N ARG A 10 41.31 -1.15 7.31
CA ARG A 10 39.96 -1.01 7.92
C ARG A 10 39.18 0.16 7.34
N THR A 11 39.78 1.35 7.29
CA THR A 11 39.13 2.56 6.76
C THR A 11 38.80 2.40 5.28
N ALA A 12 39.68 1.79 4.49
CA ALA A 12 39.45 1.54 3.07
C ALA A 12 38.29 0.54 2.84
N ILE A 13 38.20 -0.53 3.64
CA ILE A 13 37.12 -1.52 3.56
C ILE A 13 35.78 -0.89 3.95
N VAL A 14 35.72 -0.18 5.07
CA VAL A 14 34.49 0.51 5.52
C VAL A 14 34.09 1.58 4.50
N GLY A 15 35.05 2.31 3.94
CA GLY A 15 34.81 3.32 2.90
C GLY A 15 34.26 2.70 1.62
N ALA A 16 34.85 1.60 1.14
CA ALA A 16 34.36 0.88 -0.03
C ALA A 16 32.93 0.34 0.17
N LEU A 17 32.63 -0.22 1.35
CA LEU A 17 31.28 -0.70 1.67
C LEU A 17 30.27 0.46 1.76
N ALA A 18 30.67 1.59 2.34
CA ALA A 18 29.82 2.78 2.42
C ALA A 18 29.51 3.33 1.03
N LEU A 19 30.53 3.49 0.17
CA LEU A 19 30.37 3.96 -1.20
C LEU A 19 29.56 2.98 -2.04
N GLY A 20 29.80 1.68 -1.91
CA GLY A 20 29.00 0.66 -2.60
C GLY A 20 27.53 0.70 -2.18
N SER A 21 27.26 0.82 -0.89
CA SER A 21 25.89 0.92 -0.38
C SER A 21 25.19 2.20 -0.82
N LEU A 22 25.90 3.34 -0.81
CA LEU A 22 25.41 4.61 -1.31
C LEU A 22 25.12 4.54 -2.82
N PHE A 23 26.01 3.93 -3.60
CA PHE A 23 25.84 3.75 -5.04
C PHE A 23 24.61 2.88 -5.36
N ILE A 24 24.39 1.79 -4.62
CA ILE A 24 23.18 0.97 -4.77
C ILE A 24 21.94 1.77 -4.39
N CYS A 25 22.00 2.59 -3.33
CA CYS A 25 20.90 3.50 -2.96
C CYS A 25 20.53 4.44 -4.12
N PHE A 26 21.51 4.96 -4.85
CA PHE A 26 21.29 5.84 -6.01
C PHE A 26 20.67 5.14 -7.20
N LEU A 27 21.07 3.89 -7.47
CA LEU A 27 20.56 3.13 -8.61
C LEU A 27 19.19 2.52 -8.36
N THR A 28 18.76 2.41 -7.10
CA THR A 28 17.48 1.79 -6.75
C THR A 28 16.35 2.73 -7.12
N PRO A 29 15.48 2.37 -8.08
CA PRO A 29 14.38 3.24 -8.49
C PRO A 29 13.40 3.46 -7.33
N PRO A 30 12.70 4.62 -7.26
CA PRO A 30 11.69 4.89 -6.25
C PRO A 30 10.51 3.90 -6.21
N ILE A 31 10.41 3.03 -7.23
CA ILE A 31 9.35 2.05 -7.41
C ILE A 31 9.49 0.86 -6.44
N ASP A 32 10.72 0.52 -6.02
CA ASP A 32 11.00 -0.57 -5.05
C ASP A 32 11.23 -0.04 -3.63
N SER A 33 10.33 0.82 -3.15
CA SER A 33 10.50 1.54 -1.86
C SER A 33 10.65 0.59 -0.66
N ALA A 34 9.97 -0.56 -0.64
CA ALA A 34 10.06 -1.52 0.46
C ALA A 34 11.45 -2.17 0.55
N TRP A 35 11.96 -2.70 -0.56
CA TRP A 35 13.30 -3.29 -0.58
C TRP A 35 14.36 -2.22 -0.30
N ALA A 36 14.24 -1.05 -0.95
CA ALA A 36 15.16 0.08 -0.73
C ALA A 36 15.19 0.52 0.73
N PHE A 37 14.04 0.47 1.43
CA PHE A 37 13.93 0.88 2.81
C PHE A 37 14.48 -0.16 3.80
N TYR A 38 14.16 -1.45 3.61
CA TYR A 38 14.50 -2.52 4.55
C TYR A 38 15.86 -3.18 4.27
N SER A 39 16.42 -3.01 3.08
CA SER A 39 17.68 -3.66 2.71
C SER A 39 18.89 -2.95 3.32
N PRO A 40 19.82 -3.68 3.96
CA PRO A 40 21.10 -3.11 4.36
C PRO A 40 21.94 -2.69 3.15
N THR A 41 21.72 -3.25 1.95
CA THR A 41 22.51 -2.89 0.76
C THR A 41 22.36 -1.42 0.37
N THR A 42 21.17 -0.83 0.53
CA THR A 42 20.87 0.57 0.21
C THR A 42 21.07 1.52 1.40
N ARG A 43 21.12 0.99 2.63
CA ARG A 43 21.09 1.80 3.87
C ARG A 43 22.35 1.72 4.72
N ALA A 44 23.22 0.73 4.50
CA ALA A 44 24.41 0.54 5.33
C ALA A 44 25.36 1.75 5.33
N TRP A 45 25.42 2.52 4.24
CA TRP A 45 26.26 3.70 4.15
C TRP A 45 25.99 4.74 5.25
N GLU A 46 24.77 4.84 5.76
CA GLU A 46 24.37 5.77 6.83
C GLU A 46 25.12 5.46 8.14
N LEU A 47 25.13 4.18 8.54
CA LEU A 47 25.85 3.70 9.73
C LEU A 47 27.37 3.67 9.50
N LEU A 48 27.79 3.32 8.29
CA LEU A 48 29.21 3.26 7.93
C LEU A 48 29.83 4.66 7.88
N ALA A 49 29.08 5.71 7.53
CA ALA A 49 29.54 7.09 7.57
C ALA A 49 29.92 7.50 9.01
N GLY A 50 29.07 7.23 10.00
CA GLY A 50 29.41 7.44 11.41
C GLY A 50 30.60 6.59 11.87
N SER A 51 30.70 5.35 11.38
CA SER A 51 31.82 4.45 11.69
C SER A 51 33.15 4.97 11.14
N LEU A 52 33.17 5.56 9.93
CA LEU A 52 34.35 6.18 9.32
C LEU A 52 34.83 7.37 10.15
N ILE A 53 33.92 8.24 10.60
CA ILE A 53 34.27 9.35 11.48
C ILE A 53 34.91 8.82 12.77
N GLY A 54 34.31 7.81 13.40
CA GLY A 54 34.87 7.17 14.60
C GLY A 54 36.29 6.63 14.38
N LEU A 55 36.54 5.93 13.27
CA LEU A 55 37.87 5.43 12.92
C LEU A 55 38.88 6.56 12.68
N CYS A 56 38.46 7.65 12.03
CA CYS A 56 39.32 8.81 11.80
C CYS A 56 39.71 9.48 13.12
N LEU A 57 38.77 9.65 14.05
CA LEU A 57 39.01 10.25 15.37
C LEU A 57 39.94 9.40 16.25
N CYS A 58 39.92 8.07 16.11
CA CYS A 58 40.86 7.20 16.83
C CYS A 58 42.30 7.27 16.30
N ASN A 59 42.46 7.53 14.99
CA ASN A 59 43.77 7.48 14.33
C ASN A 59 44.46 8.85 14.23
N ARG A 60 43.72 9.95 14.35
CA ARG A 60 44.26 11.32 14.28
C ARG A 60 43.47 12.27 15.19
N SER A 61 44.17 13.10 15.95
CA SER A 61 43.58 14.29 16.56
C SER A 61 43.31 15.31 15.45
N VAL A 62 42.05 15.68 15.27
CA VAL A 62 41.68 16.77 14.35
C VAL A 62 42.03 18.09 15.02
N GLU A 63 43.16 18.67 14.65
CA GLU A 63 43.57 20.00 15.09
C GLU A 63 42.83 21.07 14.26
N ALA A 64 41.61 21.41 14.70
CA ALA A 64 40.82 22.48 14.12
C ALA A 64 40.59 23.60 15.13
N ALA A 65 40.48 24.84 14.65
CA ALA A 65 40.14 25.98 15.50
C ALA A 65 38.80 25.75 16.21
N ARG A 66 38.74 26.09 17.51
CA ARG A 66 37.56 25.86 18.35
C ARG A 66 36.28 26.51 17.80
N SER A 67 36.41 27.64 17.11
CA SER A 67 35.31 28.32 16.40
C SER A 67 34.74 27.45 15.29
N VAL A 68 35.60 26.83 14.46
CA VAL A 68 35.20 25.94 13.36
C VAL A 68 34.47 24.71 13.89
N VAL A 69 35.02 24.06 14.92
CA VAL A 69 34.41 22.88 15.56
C VAL A 69 33.04 23.24 16.18
N THR A 70 32.92 24.42 16.78
CA THR A 70 31.65 24.89 17.37
C THR A 70 30.63 25.23 16.29
N ALA A 71 31.04 25.90 15.21
CA ALA A 71 30.18 26.21 14.07
C ALA A 71 29.66 24.94 13.39
N LEU A 72 30.52 23.94 13.20
CA LEU A 72 30.13 22.65 12.63
C LEU A 72 29.14 21.90 13.52
N ALA A 73 29.32 21.94 14.84
CA ALA A 73 28.37 21.35 15.80
C ALA A 73 27.00 22.06 15.77
N LEU A 74 26.99 23.40 15.67
CA LEU A 74 25.75 24.18 15.54
C LEU A 74 25.06 23.90 14.20
N ALA A 75 25.81 23.80 13.11
CA ALA A 75 25.29 23.43 11.80
C ALA A 75 24.69 22.01 11.81
N GLY A 76 25.35 21.05 12.46
CA GLY A 76 24.80 19.70 12.64
C GLY A 76 23.49 19.70 13.44
N LEU A 77 23.43 20.43 14.55
CA LEU A 77 22.20 20.55 15.35
C LEU A 77 21.07 21.23 14.56
N ALA A 78 21.38 22.32 13.84
CA ALA A 78 20.44 23.02 12.97
C ALA A 78 19.97 22.13 11.82
N GLY A 79 20.84 21.29 11.27
CA GLY A 79 20.49 20.30 10.24
C GLY A 79 19.50 19.24 10.74
N ILE A 80 19.68 18.72 11.96
CA ILE A 80 18.72 17.80 12.57
C ILE A 80 17.37 18.49 12.78
N ALA A 81 17.37 19.72 13.31
CA ALA A 81 16.15 20.50 13.48
C ALA A 81 15.46 20.76 12.13
N PHE A 82 16.22 21.14 11.10
CA PHE A 82 15.70 21.37 9.76
C PHE A 82 15.01 20.12 9.20
N VAL A 83 15.64 18.96 9.29
CA VAL A 83 15.05 17.70 8.82
C VAL A 83 13.73 17.40 9.52
N PHE A 84 13.63 17.63 10.83
CA PHE A 84 12.41 17.41 11.61
C PHE A 84 11.23 18.27 11.13
N TRP A 85 11.47 19.52 10.73
CA TRP A 85 10.42 20.45 10.30
C TRP A 85 10.15 20.40 8.78
N ALA A 86 11.17 20.14 7.98
CA ALA A 86 11.09 20.24 6.52
C ALA A 86 10.63 18.94 5.85
N PHE A 87 10.89 17.77 6.46
CA PHE A 87 10.54 16.49 5.86
C PHE A 87 9.22 15.98 6.44
N ASN A 88 8.35 15.48 5.57
CA ASN A 88 7.02 14.97 5.93
C ASN A 88 6.75 13.62 5.27
N ALA A 89 5.63 12.98 5.63
CA ALA A 89 5.23 11.67 5.12
C ALA A 89 5.05 11.61 3.59
N GLY A 90 4.86 12.75 2.92
CA GLY A 90 4.76 12.84 1.45
C GLY A 90 6.11 12.95 0.74
N SER A 91 7.23 12.98 1.48
CA SER A 91 8.57 13.03 0.90
C SER A 91 9.00 11.63 0.46
N HIS A 92 9.44 11.48 -0.79
CA HIS A 92 10.01 10.22 -1.29
C HIS A 92 11.21 9.78 -0.43
N TRP A 93 11.20 8.53 0.02
CA TRP A 93 12.24 7.99 0.90
C TRP A 93 12.47 6.49 0.61
N PRO A 94 13.74 6.01 0.58
CA PRO A 94 14.99 6.77 0.68
C PRO A 94 15.30 7.56 -0.62
N ASP A 95 15.90 8.74 -0.47
CA ASP A 95 16.36 9.62 -1.56
C ASP A 95 17.63 10.36 -1.10
N LEU A 96 18.33 11.08 -1.98
CA LEU A 96 19.46 12.00 -1.69
C LEU A 96 19.26 12.87 -0.45
N ARG A 97 18.00 13.19 -0.12
CA ARG A 97 17.61 13.92 1.08
C ARG A 97 18.08 13.25 2.38
N THR A 98 18.27 11.93 2.39
CA THR A 98 18.89 11.15 3.48
C THR A 98 20.31 11.60 3.81
N ALA A 99 21.04 12.18 2.86
CA ALA A 99 22.38 12.75 3.11
C ALA A 99 22.33 13.94 4.08
N VAL A 100 21.22 14.66 4.17
CA VAL A 100 21.06 15.79 5.10
C VAL A 100 21.11 15.33 6.56
N PRO A 101 20.25 14.42 7.05
CA PRO A 101 20.36 13.93 8.42
C PRO A 101 21.66 13.16 8.68
N VAL A 102 22.21 12.43 7.70
CA VAL A 102 23.48 11.71 7.87
C VAL A 102 24.66 12.69 8.03
N SER A 103 24.74 13.73 7.21
CA SER A 103 25.78 14.77 7.33
C SER A 103 25.63 15.56 8.63
N ALA A 104 24.40 15.88 9.04
CA ALA A 104 24.12 16.54 10.31
C ALA A 104 24.56 15.71 11.52
N ALA A 105 24.22 14.41 11.53
CA ALA A 105 24.63 13.48 12.59
C ALA A 105 26.14 13.26 12.60
N THR A 106 26.77 13.06 11.44
CA THR A 106 28.23 12.88 11.34
C THR A 106 29.00 14.14 11.74
N ALA A 107 28.48 15.33 11.46
CA ALA A 107 29.05 16.60 11.94
C ALA A 107 29.02 16.70 13.48
N LEU A 108 27.92 16.26 14.11
CA LEU A 108 27.85 16.18 15.57
C LEU A 108 28.82 15.12 16.13
N ILE A 109 28.94 13.95 15.51
CA ILE A 109 29.89 12.91 15.95
C ILE A 109 31.35 13.36 15.76
N ALA A 110 31.66 14.06 14.66
CA ALA A 110 32.99 14.55 14.35
C ALA A 110 33.44 15.68 15.29
N THR A 111 32.51 16.33 15.96
CA THR A 111 32.78 17.42 16.91
C THR A 111 32.62 16.92 18.34
N ALA A 112 33.52 17.31 19.24
CA ALA A 112 33.44 16.93 20.65
C ALA A 112 33.76 18.14 21.53
N ASN A 113 33.31 18.11 22.79
CA ASN A 113 33.62 19.13 23.81
C ASN A 113 33.18 20.57 23.46
N THR A 114 32.28 20.76 22.50
CA THR A 114 31.71 22.09 22.19
C THR A 114 30.64 22.50 23.19
N THR A 115 30.23 23.77 23.17
CA THR A 115 29.12 24.26 24.00
C THR A 115 27.81 23.51 23.74
N VAL A 116 27.55 23.13 22.48
CA VAL A 116 26.41 22.29 22.08
C VAL A 116 26.44 20.96 22.81
N HIS A 117 27.57 20.26 22.78
CA HIS A 117 27.72 18.96 23.45
C HIS A 117 27.52 19.09 24.95
N ARG A 118 28.18 20.05 25.59
CA ARG A 118 28.18 20.18 27.06
C ARG A 118 26.86 20.67 27.63
N ARG A 119 26.17 21.60 26.96
CA ARG A 119 24.95 22.23 27.50
C ARG A 119 23.65 21.59 26.99
N ILE A 120 23.65 21.09 25.76
CA ILE A 120 22.44 20.54 25.13
C ILE A 120 22.52 19.02 25.14
N LEU A 121 23.43 18.43 24.37
CA LEU A 121 23.44 16.97 24.14
C LEU A 121 23.80 16.15 25.39
N SER A 122 24.52 16.73 26.34
CA SER A 122 24.87 16.10 27.63
C SER A 122 23.83 16.33 28.73
N ALA A 123 22.69 16.95 28.42
CA ALA A 123 21.61 17.12 29.40
C ALA A 123 21.12 15.74 29.87
N ARG A 124 20.99 15.56 31.19
CA ARG A 124 20.64 14.25 31.79
C ARG A 124 19.40 13.59 31.18
N PRO A 125 18.29 14.31 30.91
CA PRO A 125 17.11 13.71 30.29
C PRO A 125 17.38 13.21 28.87
N LEU A 126 18.12 13.98 28.05
CA LEU A 126 18.46 13.60 26.67
C LEU A 126 19.39 12.38 26.64
N VAL A 127 20.39 12.35 27.52
CA VAL A 127 21.27 11.18 27.66
C VAL A 127 20.49 9.97 28.14
N PHE A 128 19.57 10.13 29.09
CA PHE A 128 18.73 9.04 29.58
C PHE A 128 17.89 8.43 28.46
N ILE A 129 17.16 9.27 27.71
CA ILE A 129 16.37 8.82 26.54
C ILE A 129 17.28 8.17 25.50
N GLY A 130 18.42 8.79 25.18
CA GLY A 130 19.39 8.27 24.22
C GLY A 130 19.88 6.86 24.58
N ARG A 131 20.08 6.58 25.87
CA ARG A 131 20.55 5.26 26.35
C ARG A 131 19.52 4.15 26.19
N MET A 132 18.22 4.48 26.26
CA MET A 132 17.12 3.52 26.07
C MET A 132 16.43 3.66 24.71
N SER A 133 17.02 4.42 23.77
CA SER A 133 16.38 4.77 22.50
C SER A 133 16.09 3.55 21.61
N TYR A 134 16.98 2.55 21.61
CA TYR A 134 16.78 1.33 20.83
C TYR A 134 15.59 0.47 21.33
N PRO A 135 15.51 0.07 22.62
CA PRO A 135 14.33 -0.64 23.10
C PRO A 135 13.05 0.22 23.07
N LEU A 136 13.17 1.56 23.18
CA LEU A 136 12.02 2.46 22.97
C LEU A 136 11.50 2.39 21.54
N TYR A 137 12.40 2.41 20.56
CA TYR A 137 12.07 2.17 19.17
C TYR A 137 11.37 0.82 18.96
N LEU A 138 11.82 -0.24 19.65
CA LEU A 138 11.21 -1.56 19.54
C LEU A 138 9.81 -1.66 20.16
N TRP A 139 9.56 -1.01 21.31
CA TRP A 139 8.28 -1.15 22.02
C TRP A 139 7.19 -0.20 21.54
N HIS A 140 7.53 1.04 21.15
CA HIS A 140 6.50 2.01 20.76
C HIS A 140 5.74 1.56 19.51
N PHE A 141 6.44 1.00 18.52
CA PHE A 141 5.85 0.62 17.25
C PHE A 141 4.77 -0.47 17.40
N PRO A 142 5.03 -1.67 17.97
CA PRO A 142 4.00 -2.70 18.10
C PRO A 142 2.84 -2.26 18.98
N LEU A 143 3.09 -1.55 20.09
CA LEU A 143 2.02 -1.07 20.97
C LEU A 143 1.06 -0.13 20.25
N ILE A 144 1.59 0.83 19.49
CA ILE A 144 0.78 1.78 18.72
C ILE A 144 0.10 1.07 17.55
N ALA A 145 0.84 0.27 16.77
CA ALA A 145 0.29 -0.43 15.62
C ALA A 145 -0.84 -1.41 16.00
N PHE A 146 -0.69 -2.15 17.11
CA PHE A 146 -1.77 -3.03 17.58
C PHE A 146 -2.98 -2.24 18.08
N ALA A 147 -2.79 -1.10 18.73
CA ALA A 147 -3.91 -0.25 19.14
C ALA A 147 -4.69 0.26 17.91
N GLU A 148 -3.98 0.77 16.89
CA GLU A 148 -4.59 1.23 15.63
C GLU A 148 -5.35 0.10 14.92
N MET A 149 -4.76 -1.09 14.83
CA MET A 149 -5.40 -2.25 14.20
C MET A 149 -6.70 -2.67 14.90
N ASN A 150 -6.79 -2.54 16.22
CA ASN A 150 -7.98 -2.95 16.98
C ASN A 150 -9.08 -1.89 16.98
N MET A 151 -8.76 -0.60 16.89
CA MET A 151 -9.74 0.48 17.06
C MET A 151 -10.44 0.92 15.77
N ASN A 152 -9.98 0.46 14.60
CA ASN A 152 -10.51 0.81 13.27
C ASN A 152 -10.74 2.33 13.07
N SER A 153 -10.04 3.15 13.85
CA SER A 153 -10.18 4.60 14.00
C SER A 153 -8.93 5.17 14.66
N ALA A 154 -8.79 6.49 14.68
CA ALA A 154 -7.65 7.15 15.31
C ALA A 154 -7.59 6.82 16.82
N VAL A 155 -6.40 6.46 17.30
CA VAL A 155 -6.17 6.19 18.73
C VAL A 155 -6.42 7.49 19.52
N PRO A 156 -7.34 7.50 20.50
CA PRO A 156 -7.62 8.68 21.32
C PRO A 156 -6.35 9.19 22.00
N ALA A 157 -6.22 10.52 22.13
CA ALA A 157 -5.02 11.14 22.70
C ALA A 157 -4.65 10.62 24.09
N LEU A 158 -5.65 10.31 24.92
CA LEU A 158 -5.41 9.72 26.24
C LEU A 158 -4.76 8.34 26.11
N LEU A 159 -5.34 7.44 25.30
CA LEU A 159 -4.79 6.11 25.08
C LEU A 159 -3.40 6.17 24.42
N MET A 160 -3.18 7.11 23.48
CA MET A 160 -1.85 7.33 22.90
C MET A 160 -0.83 7.71 23.99
N SER A 161 -1.19 8.58 24.93
CA SER A 161 -0.28 8.96 26.01
C SER A 161 0.01 7.80 26.97
N GLU A 162 -0.98 6.95 27.25
CA GLU A 162 -0.82 5.70 28.00
C GLU A 162 0.12 4.72 27.28
N LEU A 163 -0.05 4.53 25.96
CA LEU A 163 0.81 3.66 25.15
C LEU A 163 2.25 4.16 25.09
N LEU A 164 2.47 5.48 24.97
CA LEU A 164 3.80 6.08 25.01
C LEU A 164 4.46 5.91 26.39
N ALA A 165 3.71 6.11 27.47
CA ALA A 165 4.20 5.88 28.83
C ALA A 165 4.57 4.40 29.06
N LEU A 166 3.72 3.48 28.61
CA LEU A 166 3.98 2.04 28.65
C LEU A 166 5.21 1.67 27.82
N SER A 167 5.36 2.24 26.62
CA SER A 167 6.53 2.04 25.75
C SER A 167 7.82 2.48 26.43
N ALA A 168 7.82 3.65 27.09
CA ALA A 168 8.96 4.14 27.84
C ALA A 168 9.28 3.26 29.05
N LEU A 169 8.27 2.80 29.79
CA LEU A 169 8.45 1.89 30.91
C LEU A 169 9.08 0.56 30.46
N LEU A 170 8.49 -0.10 29.44
CA LEU A 170 9.01 -1.36 28.89
C LEU A 170 10.41 -1.21 28.33
N ALA A 171 10.69 -0.08 27.67
CA ALA A 171 12.01 0.22 27.16
C ALA A 171 13.05 0.42 28.26
N TRP A 172 12.69 1.13 29.35
CA TRP A 172 13.55 1.27 30.52
C TRP A 172 13.81 -0.07 31.21
N LEU A 173 12.78 -0.90 31.40
CA LEU A 173 12.91 -2.25 31.97
C LEU A 173 13.84 -3.12 31.10
N THR A 174 13.62 -3.12 29.79
CA THR A 174 14.45 -3.85 28.81
C THR A 174 15.90 -3.36 28.89
N TYR A 175 16.11 -2.05 28.87
CA TYR A 175 17.44 -1.46 28.96
C TYR A 175 18.16 -1.85 30.27
N ARG A 176 17.48 -1.74 31.42
CA ARG A 176 18.07 -1.94 32.75
C ARG A 176 18.33 -3.41 33.08
N PHE A 177 17.43 -4.31 32.68
CA PHE A 177 17.41 -5.71 33.10
C PHE A 177 17.83 -6.70 32.00
N ILE A 178 17.80 -6.31 30.73
CA ILE A 178 18.19 -7.17 29.60
C ILE A 178 19.45 -6.62 28.94
N GLU A 179 19.40 -5.38 28.45
CA GLU A 179 20.49 -4.82 27.66
C GLU A 179 21.76 -4.61 28.51
N GLN A 180 21.67 -3.95 29.67
CA GLN A 180 22.83 -3.69 30.52
C GLN A 180 23.54 -4.97 30.98
N PRO A 181 22.84 -6.00 31.52
CA PRO A 181 23.50 -7.25 31.90
C PRO A 181 24.13 -7.99 30.72
N ILE A 182 23.50 -7.98 29.54
CA ILE A 182 24.08 -8.64 28.34
C ILE A 182 25.31 -7.86 27.86
N ARG A 183 25.25 -6.53 27.84
CA ARG A 183 26.31 -5.67 27.31
C ARG A 183 27.53 -5.61 28.22
N PHE A 184 27.32 -5.45 29.53
CA PHE A 184 28.39 -5.22 30.51
C PHE A 184 28.62 -6.39 31.47
N GLY A 185 27.78 -7.44 31.44
CA GLY A 185 27.94 -8.60 32.31
C GLY A 185 29.03 -9.57 31.84
N ALA A 186 29.54 -10.34 32.79
CA ALA A 186 30.67 -11.28 32.63
C ALA A 186 30.31 -12.62 31.95
N ALA A 187 29.05 -12.82 31.53
CA ALA A 187 28.65 -14.05 30.86
C ALA A 187 29.48 -14.30 29.59
N ALA A 188 29.85 -15.56 29.35
CA ALA A 188 30.62 -15.93 28.16
C ALA A 188 29.86 -15.61 26.87
N ILE A 189 30.56 -15.22 25.81
CA ILE A 189 29.96 -14.78 24.55
C ILE A 189 29.01 -15.82 23.94
N ARG A 190 29.29 -17.12 24.09
CA ARG A 190 28.41 -18.20 23.62
C ARG A 190 27.01 -18.14 24.22
N TRP A 191 26.90 -17.77 25.50
CA TRP A 191 25.63 -17.65 26.21
C TRP A 191 24.86 -16.38 25.84
N LYS A 192 25.53 -15.41 25.18
CA LYS A 192 24.89 -14.23 24.60
C LYS A 192 24.45 -14.50 23.15
N VAL A 193 25.33 -15.09 22.35
CA VAL A 193 25.13 -15.26 20.89
C VAL A 193 24.21 -16.43 20.56
N ALA A 194 24.36 -17.59 21.21
CA ALA A 194 23.55 -18.76 20.90
C ALA A 194 22.03 -18.52 21.02
N PRO A 195 21.50 -17.94 22.12
CA PRO A 195 20.05 -17.69 22.21
C PRO A 195 19.58 -16.64 21.20
N LEU A 196 20.38 -15.61 20.92
CA LEU A 196 20.04 -14.60 19.90
C LEU A 196 20.00 -15.21 18.49
N ALA A 197 20.98 -16.04 18.15
CA ALA A 197 21.01 -16.75 16.88
C ALA A 197 19.85 -17.74 16.75
N ALA A 198 19.52 -18.47 17.82
CA ALA A 198 18.38 -19.36 17.87
C ALA A 198 17.05 -18.61 17.70
N ALA A 199 16.88 -17.47 18.37
CA ALA A 199 15.71 -16.61 18.23
C ALA A 199 15.58 -16.08 16.79
N MET A 200 16.69 -15.62 16.19
CA MET A 200 16.71 -15.16 14.80
C MET A 200 16.35 -16.28 13.82
N ALA A 201 16.88 -17.49 14.02
CA ALA A 201 16.55 -18.65 13.21
C ALA A 201 15.07 -19.06 13.37
N ALA A 202 14.54 -19.04 14.60
CA ALA A 202 13.13 -19.32 14.87
C ALA A 202 12.20 -18.33 14.15
N THR A 203 12.50 -17.03 14.22
CA THR A 203 11.75 -16.00 13.48
C THR A 203 11.81 -16.24 11.97
N GLY A 204 12.97 -16.60 11.42
CA GLY A 204 13.12 -16.98 10.01
C GLY A 204 12.28 -18.19 9.63
N LEU A 205 12.26 -19.23 10.46
CA LEU A 205 11.44 -20.44 10.26
C LEU A 205 9.94 -20.13 10.33
N ILE A 206 9.50 -19.26 11.25
CA ILE A 206 8.11 -18.79 11.32
C ILE A 206 7.75 -18.02 10.04
N GLY A 207 8.65 -17.17 9.54
CA GLY A 207 8.46 -16.46 8.27
C GLY A 207 8.30 -17.41 7.09
N ILE A 208 9.19 -18.42 6.98
CA ILE A 208 9.11 -19.46 5.95
C ILE A 208 7.78 -20.24 6.05
N ALA A 209 7.40 -20.65 7.26
CA ALA A 209 6.13 -21.34 7.49
C ALA A 209 4.94 -20.45 7.12
N ALA A 210 4.98 -19.16 7.45
CA ALA A 210 3.92 -18.22 7.11
C ALA A 210 3.77 -18.06 5.59
N VAL A 211 4.87 -17.92 4.84
CA VAL A 211 4.81 -17.85 3.38
C VAL A 211 4.28 -19.15 2.79
N ASN A 212 4.83 -20.30 3.19
CA ASN A 212 4.45 -21.60 2.62
C ASN A 212 3.02 -22.01 2.96
N THR A 213 2.47 -21.52 4.07
CA THR A 213 1.08 -21.79 4.47
C THR A 213 0.11 -20.68 4.08
N ARG A 214 0.55 -19.67 3.32
CA ARG A 214 -0.27 -18.49 2.91
C ARG A 214 -0.86 -17.73 4.10
N GLY A 215 -0.04 -17.48 5.13
CA GLY A 215 -0.37 -16.59 6.24
C GLY A 215 -0.80 -17.31 7.53
N LEU A 216 -0.28 -18.51 7.79
CA LEU A 216 -0.55 -19.30 9.01
C LEU A 216 -2.05 -19.47 9.30
N PRO A 217 -2.83 -20.12 8.42
CA PRO A 217 -4.30 -20.18 8.51
C PRO A 217 -4.81 -20.83 9.80
N ALA A 218 -3.96 -21.62 10.48
CA ALA A 218 -4.23 -22.16 11.80
C ALA A 218 -4.46 -21.08 12.88
N ARG A 219 -4.01 -19.83 12.65
CA ARG A 219 -4.29 -18.68 13.56
C ARG A 219 -5.76 -18.28 13.58
N PHE A 220 -6.56 -18.78 12.64
CA PHE A 220 -7.99 -18.52 12.54
C PHE A 220 -8.82 -19.72 12.99
N PRO A 221 -9.93 -19.48 13.72
CA PRO A 221 -10.93 -20.50 14.04
C PRO A 221 -11.41 -21.24 12.78
N GLN A 222 -11.63 -22.55 12.91
CA GLN A 222 -12.06 -23.42 11.79
C GLN A 222 -13.27 -22.86 11.02
N PRO A 223 -14.33 -22.33 11.67
CA PRO A 223 -15.50 -21.83 10.95
C PRO A 223 -15.22 -20.66 10.01
N ILE A 224 -14.15 -19.89 10.24
CA ILE A 224 -13.85 -18.69 9.44
C ILE A 224 -12.57 -18.78 8.61
N ARG A 225 -11.82 -19.86 8.73
CA ARG A 225 -10.47 -20.00 8.15
C ARG A 225 -10.48 -19.82 6.63
N ASN A 226 -11.48 -20.35 5.94
CA ASN A 226 -11.56 -20.32 4.48
C ASN A 226 -11.98 -18.94 3.94
N PHE A 227 -12.50 -18.04 4.79
CA PHE A 227 -12.81 -16.65 4.37
C PHE A 227 -11.60 -15.72 4.43
N MET A 228 -10.45 -16.18 4.94
CA MET A 228 -9.26 -15.34 5.11
C MET A 228 -8.49 -15.29 3.80
N LEU A 229 -8.98 -14.48 2.86
CA LEU A 229 -8.38 -14.29 1.56
C LEU A 229 -7.06 -13.52 1.65
N SER A 230 -6.10 -13.91 0.81
CA SER A 230 -4.85 -13.17 0.61
C SER A 230 -4.93 -12.14 -0.52
N GLY A 231 -5.93 -12.24 -1.40
CA GLY A 231 -6.13 -11.36 -2.56
C GLY A 231 -5.33 -11.73 -3.79
N THR A 232 -4.19 -12.37 -3.59
CA THR A 232 -3.24 -12.75 -4.65
C THR A 232 -3.89 -13.52 -5.80
N GLU A 233 -4.83 -14.43 -5.48
CA GLU A 233 -5.59 -15.16 -6.49
C GLU A 233 -6.47 -14.23 -7.32
N THR A 234 -7.33 -13.44 -6.67
CA THR A 234 -8.20 -12.47 -7.34
C THR A 234 -7.40 -11.48 -8.19
N GLU A 235 -6.34 -10.89 -7.65
CA GLU A 235 -5.48 -9.92 -8.35
C GLU A 235 -4.80 -10.54 -9.58
N SER A 236 -4.48 -11.84 -9.54
CA SER A 236 -3.87 -12.52 -10.70
C SER A 236 -4.79 -12.55 -11.93
N HIS A 237 -6.11 -12.43 -11.73
CA HIS A 237 -7.10 -12.37 -12.80
C HIS A 237 -7.36 -10.95 -13.33
N TRP A 238 -6.81 -9.90 -12.71
CA TRP A 238 -6.99 -8.51 -13.13
C TRP A 238 -5.99 -8.07 -14.21
N ARG A 239 -5.04 -8.93 -14.57
CA ARG A 239 -4.01 -8.66 -15.59
C ARG A 239 -3.14 -7.46 -15.22
N CYS A 240 -2.75 -7.40 -13.94
CA CYS A 240 -1.87 -6.38 -13.37
C CYS A 240 -0.58 -6.21 -14.18
N ALA A 241 -0.17 -4.97 -14.41
CA ALA A 241 0.99 -4.58 -15.23
C ALA A 241 0.92 -4.99 -16.72
N VAL A 242 -0.21 -5.53 -17.18
CA VAL A 242 -0.45 -5.91 -18.59
C VAL A 242 -1.61 -5.10 -19.16
N CYS A 243 -2.81 -5.23 -18.57
CA CYS A 243 -4.02 -4.50 -18.96
C CYS A 243 -4.65 -3.68 -17.82
N LEU A 244 -4.21 -3.92 -16.58
CA LEU A 244 -4.34 -2.99 -15.47
C LEU A 244 -2.98 -2.33 -15.22
N LEU A 245 -2.80 -1.13 -15.75
CA LEU A 245 -1.58 -0.36 -15.51
C LEU A 245 -1.56 0.12 -14.06
N MET A 246 -0.47 -0.18 -13.35
CA MET A 246 -0.30 0.23 -11.96
C MET A 246 0.34 1.62 -11.92
N ARG A 247 1.49 1.79 -12.56
CA ARG A 247 2.21 3.07 -12.65
C ARG A 247 2.86 3.30 -14.01
N GLN A 248 2.67 2.37 -14.95
CA GLN A 248 3.20 2.44 -16.30
C GLN A 248 2.46 3.49 -17.14
N PRO A 249 3.10 4.06 -18.18
CA PRO A 249 2.41 4.87 -19.17
C PRO A 249 1.55 4.01 -20.11
N ALA A 250 0.66 4.65 -20.87
CA ALA A 250 -0.28 3.99 -21.78
C ALA A 250 0.38 3.13 -22.88
N SER A 251 1.62 3.42 -23.24
CA SER A 251 2.40 2.66 -24.23
C SER A 251 2.68 1.22 -23.80
N GLU A 252 2.55 0.91 -22.50
CA GLU A 252 2.81 -0.43 -21.97
C GLU A 252 1.59 -1.35 -21.94
N PHE A 253 0.42 -0.89 -22.42
CA PHE A 253 -0.68 -1.83 -22.67
C PHE A 253 -0.24 -2.90 -23.66
N ALA A 254 -0.34 -4.17 -23.25
CA ALA A 254 -0.03 -5.30 -24.10
C ALA A 254 -1.03 -5.43 -25.27
N PRO A 255 -0.64 -6.05 -26.40
CA PRO A 255 -1.54 -6.24 -27.53
C PRO A 255 -2.81 -7.03 -27.17
N GLU A 256 -2.71 -8.03 -26.29
CA GLU A 256 -3.86 -8.84 -25.87
C GLU A 256 -4.92 -8.06 -25.05
N CYS A 257 -4.65 -6.81 -24.65
CA CYS A 257 -5.64 -5.96 -23.99
C CYS A 257 -6.79 -5.54 -24.93
N ALA A 258 -6.58 -5.63 -26.25
CA ALA A 258 -7.56 -5.31 -27.27
C ALA A 258 -8.64 -6.39 -27.50
N GLY A 259 -8.55 -7.53 -26.82
CA GLY A 259 -9.34 -8.73 -27.13
C GLY A 259 -8.68 -9.59 -28.21
N HIS A 260 -9.39 -10.61 -28.65
CA HIS A 260 -8.95 -11.61 -29.62
C HIS A 260 -9.55 -11.43 -31.03
N GLY A 261 -10.27 -10.33 -31.25
CA GLY A 261 -10.88 -9.98 -32.54
C GLY A 261 -12.29 -10.54 -32.74
N GLY A 262 -12.90 -11.08 -31.69
CA GLY A 262 -14.29 -11.55 -31.72
C GLY A 262 -15.29 -10.40 -31.66
N ARG A 263 -16.52 -10.67 -32.10
CA ARG A 263 -17.65 -9.72 -32.08
C ARG A 263 -18.90 -10.42 -31.52
N PRO A 264 -19.70 -9.74 -30.68
CA PRO A 264 -19.52 -8.35 -30.24
C PRO A 264 -18.33 -8.18 -29.28
N LEU A 265 -17.71 -7.00 -29.29
CA LEU A 265 -16.56 -6.64 -28.45
C LEU A 265 -17.02 -5.73 -27.31
N LEU A 266 -16.88 -6.22 -26.07
CA LEU A 266 -17.14 -5.49 -24.84
C LEU A 266 -15.81 -4.92 -24.34
N LEU A 267 -15.69 -3.59 -24.30
CA LEU A 267 -14.47 -2.92 -23.84
C LEU A 267 -14.67 -2.34 -22.44
N ILE A 268 -13.89 -2.84 -21.48
CA ILE A 268 -13.81 -2.31 -20.12
C ILE A 268 -12.83 -1.13 -20.11
N TRP A 269 -13.31 0.03 -19.68
CA TRP A 269 -12.49 1.21 -19.40
C TRP A 269 -12.72 1.67 -17.96
N GLY A 270 -11.67 1.66 -17.16
CA GLY A 270 -11.84 1.89 -15.72
C GLY A 270 -10.57 1.92 -14.89
N ASP A 271 -10.77 1.97 -13.57
CA ASP A 271 -9.69 1.76 -12.61
C ASP A 271 -9.54 0.26 -12.24
N SER A 272 -8.99 -0.03 -11.05
CA SER A 272 -8.87 -1.41 -10.56
C SER A 272 -10.22 -2.09 -10.32
N TYR A 273 -11.33 -1.36 -10.14
CA TYR A 273 -12.67 -1.91 -10.05
C TYR A 273 -13.15 -2.41 -11.42
N GLY A 274 -12.89 -1.63 -12.48
CA GLY A 274 -13.13 -2.10 -13.84
C GLY A 274 -12.33 -3.36 -14.16
N ALA A 275 -11.06 -3.43 -13.75
CA ALA A 275 -10.26 -4.64 -13.91
C ALA A 275 -10.85 -5.84 -13.15
N ALA A 276 -11.51 -5.61 -12.01
CA ALA A 276 -12.18 -6.65 -11.25
C ALA A 276 -13.43 -7.23 -11.94
N LEU A 277 -14.01 -6.54 -12.93
CA LEU A 277 -15.10 -7.08 -13.76
C LEU A 277 -14.63 -8.12 -14.78
N TYR A 278 -13.38 -8.00 -15.26
CA TYR A 278 -12.83 -8.82 -16.33
C TYR A 278 -13.03 -10.34 -16.14
N PRO A 279 -12.72 -10.96 -14.99
CA PRO A 279 -12.92 -12.40 -14.82
C PRO A 279 -14.39 -12.83 -14.97
N GLY A 280 -15.35 -12.00 -14.54
CA GLY A 280 -16.77 -12.31 -14.68
C GLY A 280 -17.26 -12.25 -16.13
N LEU A 281 -16.80 -11.26 -16.90
CA LEU A 281 -17.11 -11.16 -18.33
C LEU A 281 -16.38 -12.26 -19.12
N LEU A 282 -15.13 -12.55 -18.80
CA LEU A 282 -14.38 -13.62 -19.48
C LEU A 282 -15.02 -15.00 -19.24
N HIS A 283 -15.59 -15.26 -18.06
CA HIS A 283 -16.22 -16.53 -17.71
C HIS A 283 -17.33 -16.94 -18.69
N PHE A 284 -18.15 -15.99 -19.13
CA PHE A 284 -19.29 -16.24 -20.02
C PHE A 284 -19.02 -15.96 -21.50
N SER A 285 -17.83 -15.47 -21.86
CA SER A 285 -17.54 -14.97 -23.21
C SER A 285 -17.65 -16.05 -24.29
N ALA A 286 -17.12 -17.25 -24.03
CA ALA A 286 -17.16 -18.37 -24.96
C ALA A 286 -18.58 -18.94 -25.14
N GLU A 287 -19.34 -19.05 -24.05
CA GLU A 287 -20.72 -19.55 -24.07
C GLU A 287 -21.67 -18.58 -24.77
N ARG A 288 -21.54 -17.30 -24.47
CA ARG A 288 -22.43 -16.24 -24.97
C ARG A 288 -21.94 -15.61 -26.28
N GLY A 289 -20.76 -15.99 -26.76
CA GLY A 289 -20.25 -15.63 -28.08
C GLY A 289 -19.82 -14.17 -28.23
N TYR A 290 -19.09 -13.61 -27.27
CA TYR A 290 -18.52 -12.26 -27.33
C TYR A 290 -17.04 -12.23 -26.96
N ASP A 291 -16.38 -11.10 -27.21
CA ASP A 291 -14.98 -10.85 -26.87
C ASP A 291 -14.85 -9.71 -25.84
N VAL A 292 -13.76 -9.70 -25.09
CA VAL A 292 -13.55 -8.76 -23.97
C VAL A 292 -12.20 -8.06 -24.11
N ALA A 293 -12.25 -6.74 -24.31
CA ALA A 293 -11.09 -5.85 -24.21
C ALA A 293 -11.03 -5.21 -22.81
N GLN A 294 -9.82 -4.95 -22.31
CA GLN A 294 -9.59 -4.32 -21.02
C GLN A 294 -8.53 -3.24 -21.14
N TYR A 295 -8.92 -2.00 -20.84
CA TYR A 295 -8.01 -0.87 -20.75
C TYR A 295 -8.23 -0.16 -19.42
N THR A 296 -7.46 -0.56 -18.41
CA THR A 296 -7.67 -0.11 -17.03
C THR A 296 -6.38 0.41 -16.40
N ALA A 297 -6.51 1.34 -15.45
CA ALA A 297 -5.35 1.86 -14.72
C ALA A 297 -5.68 2.15 -13.24
N SER A 298 -4.82 1.69 -12.33
CA SER A 298 -5.02 1.78 -10.88
C SER A 298 -5.25 3.23 -10.43
N ALA A 299 -6.38 3.46 -9.73
CA ALA A 299 -6.84 4.77 -9.28
C ALA A 299 -7.00 5.82 -10.41
N CYS A 300 -7.29 5.37 -11.63
CA CYS A 300 -7.57 6.23 -12.78
C CYS A 300 -8.98 5.91 -13.32
N PRO A 301 -10.03 6.62 -12.86
CA PRO A 301 -11.39 6.42 -13.35
C PRO A 301 -11.52 6.94 -14.79
N PRO A 302 -12.50 6.47 -15.59
CA PRO A 302 -12.65 6.82 -17.01
C PRO A 302 -13.27 8.22 -17.19
N LEU A 303 -12.57 9.25 -16.71
CA LEU A 303 -13.06 10.62 -16.58
C LEU A 303 -12.13 11.59 -17.33
N ILE A 304 -12.51 11.99 -18.54
CA ILE A 304 -11.64 12.85 -19.36
C ILE A 304 -11.37 14.20 -18.69
N GLY A 305 -10.08 14.48 -18.49
CA GLY A 305 -9.58 15.68 -17.84
C GLY A 305 -9.43 15.57 -16.32
N TYR A 306 -9.67 14.39 -15.75
CA TYR A 306 -9.25 14.07 -14.39
C TYR A 306 -7.74 13.79 -14.36
N SER A 307 -7.03 14.38 -13.40
CA SER A 307 -5.58 14.25 -13.29
C SER A 307 -5.14 14.25 -11.82
N PRO A 308 -5.21 13.09 -11.15
CA PRO A 308 -4.79 12.97 -9.76
C PRO A 308 -3.26 13.09 -9.64
N SER A 309 -2.78 13.82 -8.64
CA SER A 309 -1.35 14.06 -8.40
C SER A 309 -0.55 12.77 -8.16
N GLU A 310 -1.18 11.76 -7.55
CA GLU A 310 -0.55 10.48 -7.23
C GLU A 310 -0.37 9.55 -8.44
N ARG A 311 -1.10 9.80 -9.54
CA ARG A 311 -1.05 9.00 -10.78
C ARG A 311 -0.70 9.89 -11.98
N PRO A 312 0.59 10.17 -12.23
CA PRO A 312 1.01 11.15 -13.23
C PRO A 312 0.58 10.80 -14.65
N TYR A 313 0.41 9.52 -14.97
CA TYR A 313 0.01 9.07 -16.31
C TYR A 313 -1.50 8.94 -16.51
N CYS A 314 -2.33 9.14 -15.47
CA CYS A 314 -3.76 8.87 -15.56
C CYS A 314 -4.43 9.63 -16.72
N LYS A 315 -4.21 10.94 -16.81
CA LYS A 315 -4.75 11.75 -17.91
C LYS A 315 -4.31 11.24 -19.28
N SER A 316 -3.02 10.95 -19.46
CA SER A 316 -2.50 10.48 -20.75
C SER A 316 -2.96 9.07 -21.11
N ILE A 317 -3.23 8.23 -20.10
CA ILE A 317 -3.83 6.91 -20.29
C ILE A 317 -5.25 7.07 -20.80
N ASP A 318 -6.08 7.86 -20.13
CA ASP A 318 -7.45 8.11 -20.57
C ASP A 318 -7.54 8.69 -21.99
N ASP A 319 -6.65 9.63 -22.33
CA ASP A 319 -6.55 10.18 -23.69
C ASP A 319 -6.15 9.10 -24.72
N ASP A 320 -5.25 8.16 -24.37
CA ASP A 320 -4.85 7.04 -25.24
C ASP A 320 -5.96 6.00 -25.38
N VAL A 321 -6.69 5.68 -24.30
CA VAL A 321 -7.81 4.73 -24.33
C VAL A 321 -8.90 5.22 -25.27
N LEU A 322 -9.19 6.52 -25.32
CA LEU A 322 -10.09 7.09 -26.33
C LEU A 322 -9.64 6.80 -27.77
N LEU A 323 -8.34 6.95 -28.05
CA LEU A 323 -7.79 6.64 -29.38
C LEU A 323 -7.95 5.15 -29.71
N ARG A 324 -7.77 4.28 -28.72
CA ARG A 324 -7.97 2.83 -28.87
C ARG A 324 -9.43 2.47 -29.08
N ILE A 325 -10.36 3.08 -28.35
CA ILE A 325 -11.81 2.91 -28.57
C ILE A 325 -12.18 3.32 -30.00
N ASN A 326 -11.66 4.45 -30.49
CA ASN A 326 -11.93 4.90 -31.87
C ASN A 326 -11.37 3.93 -32.93
N ARG A 327 -10.23 3.28 -32.65
CA ARG A 327 -9.63 2.27 -33.55
C ARG A 327 -10.35 0.92 -33.49
N LEU A 328 -10.64 0.42 -32.29
CA LEU A 328 -11.24 -0.89 -32.05
C LEU A 328 -12.74 -0.89 -32.38
N ARG A 329 -13.41 0.26 -32.29
CA ARG A 329 -14.86 0.40 -32.52
C ARG A 329 -15.65 -0.66 -31.74
N PRO A 330 -15.50 -0.76 -30.41
CA PRO A 330 -16.18 -1.79 -29.62
C PRO A 330 -17.70 -1.66 -29.73
N ASP A 331 -18.40 -2.79 -29.62
CA ASP A 331 -19.87 -2.84 -29.68
C ASP A 331 -20.50 -2.31 -28.39
N VAL A 332 -19.77 -2.41 -27.26
CA VAL A 332 -20.14 -1.84 -25.95
C VAL A 332 -18.91 -1.26 -25.27
N VAL A 333 -19.01 -0.04 -24.74
CA VAL A 333 -18.02 0.55 -23.83
C VAL A 333 -18.57 0.55 -22.41
N ILE A 334 -17.90 -0.18 -21.52
CA ILE A 334 -18.23 -0.33 -20.12
C ILE A 334 -17.33 0.61 -19.32
N LEU A 335 -17.93 1.59 -18.66
CA LEU A 335 -17.27 2.52 -17.75
C LEU A 335 -17.46 2.02 -16.32
N ASP A 336 -16.36 1.69 -15.63
CA ASP A 336 -16.40 1.24 -14.25
C ASP A 336 -15.24 1.80 -13.42
N ALA A 337 -15.51 2.15 -12.16
CA ALA A 337 -14.51 2.67 -11.24
C ALA A 337 -14.96 2.52 -9.77
N THR A 338 -14.07 2.87 -8.84
CA THR A 338 -14.42 3.12 -7.43
C THR A 338 -15.52 4.17 -7.25
N TRP A 339 -15.62 5.13 -8.17
CA TRP A 339 -16.50 6.30 -8.09
C TRP A 339 -16.33 7.14 -6.81
N GLY A 340 -15.12 7.13 -6.22
CA GLY A 340 -14.79 7.86 -4.99
C GLY A 340 -14.64 9.38 -5.14
N GLN A 341 -14.69 9.90 -6.37
CA GLN A 341 -14.44 11.32 -6.66
C GLN A 341 -15.58 12.22 -6.17
N THR A 342 -15.31 13.53 -6.08
CA THR A 342 -16.33 14.52 -5.73
C THR A 342 -17.42 14.57 -6.80
N GLU A 343 -18.62 14.97 -6.40
CA GLU A 343 -19.76 15.06 -7.31
C GLU A 343 -19.49 15.95 -8.53
N THR A 344 -18.82 17.10 -8.34
CA THR A 344 -18.43 17.99 -9.43
C THR A 344 -17.54 17.29 -10.46
N VAL A 345 -16.53 16.56 -9.98
CA VAL A 345 -15.60 15.80 -10.85
C VAL A 345 -16.35 14.74 -11.64
N LEU A 346 -17.26 14.00 -11.01
CA LEU A 346 -18.07 12.99 -11.70
C LEU A 346 -19.01 13.63 -12.74
N ARG A 347 -19.71 14.70 -12.38
CA ARG A 347 -20.65 15.41 -13.27
C ARG A 347 -19.94 15.93 -14.52
N GLU A 348 -18.80 16.57 -14.37
CA GLU A 348 -18.05 17.13 -15.49
C GLU A 348 -17.31 16.07 -16.29
N GLY A 349 -16.64 15.15 -15.60
CA GLY A 349 -15.85 14.07 -16.20
C GLY A 349 -16.70 13.13 -17.04
N LEU A 350 -17.78 12.58 -16.47
CA LEU A 350 -18.68 11.67 -17.20
C LEU A 350 -19.35 12.37 -18.39
N ARG A 351 -19.76 13.64 -18.23
CA ARG A 351 -20.34 14.41 -19.34
C ARG A 351 -19.36 14.55 -20.49
N ARG A 352 -18.09 14.84 -20.21
CA ARG A 352 -17.05 14.97 -21.23
C ARG A 352 -16.71 13.62 -21.86
N THR A 353 -16.51 12.57 -21.06
CA THR A 353 -16.23 11.20 -21.53
C THR A 353 -17.34 10.71 -22.45
N VAL A 354 -18.60 10.78 -22.02
CA VAL A 354 -19.75 10.32 -22.82
C VAL A 354 -19.92 11.15 -24.10
N ALA A 355 -19.74 12.47 -24.04
CA ALA A 355 -19.83 13.31 -25.24
C ALA A 355 -18.79 12.92 -26.29
N LEU A 356 -17.54 12.61 -25.88
CA LEU A 356 -16.48 12.17 -26.78
C LEU A 356 -16.77 10.78 -27.37
N LEU A 357 -17.24 9.83 -26.55
CA LEU A 357 -17.66 8.51 -27.04
C LEU A 357 -18.79 8.60 -28.07
N LYS A 358 -19.81 9.42 -27.80
CA LYS A 358 -20.92 9.66 -28.74
C LYS A 358 -20.45 10.32 -30.03
N ALA A 359 -19.51 11.27 -29.96
CA ALA A 359 -18.90 11.89 -31.14
C ALA A 359 -18.10 10.88 -31.99
N MET A 360 -17.64 9.79 -31.39
CA MET A 360 -17.01 8.65 -32.07
C MET A 360 -18.02 7.60 -32.53
N ASN A 361 -19.33 7.90 -32.57
CA ASN A 361 -20.40 6.95 -32.92
C ASN A 361 -20.46 5.69 -32.02
N ILE A 362 -19.95 5.76 -30.79
CA ILE A 362 -20.20 4.71 -29.80
C ILE A 362 -21.57 4.96 -29.19
N THR A 363 -22.53 4.10 -29.51
CA THR A 363 -23.93 4.23 -29.06
C THR A 363 -24.21 3.48 -27.77
N ASN A 364 -23.55 2.33 -27.57
CA ASN A 364 -23.74 1.48 -26.40
C ASN A 364 -22.69 1.79 -25.35
N ILE A 365 -23.01 2.76 -24.49
CA ILE A 365 -22.20 3.14 -23.35
C ILE A 365 -22.94 2.69 -22.09
N VAL A 366 -22.26 1.93 -21.25
CA VAL A 366 -22.81 1.40 -20.00
C VAL A 366 -21.94 1.88 -18.84
N ILE A 367 -22.56 2.53 -17.86
CA ILE A 367 -21.91 2.86 -16.59
C ILE A 367 -22.28 1.78 -15.58
N ILE A 368 -21.27 1.14 -14.99
CA ILE A 368 -21.43 0.19 -13.90
C ILE A 368 -21.32 0.94 -12.57
N GLY A 369 -22.32 0.78 -11.71
CA GLY A 369 -22.36 1.41 -10.39
C GLY A 369 -21.31 0.85 -9.42
N PRO A 370 -21.04 1.54 -8.30
CA PRO A 370 -20.10 1.05 -7.30
C PRO A 370 -20.62 -0.26 -6.69
N PRO A 371 -19.74 -1.26 -6.47
CA PRO A 371 -20.10 -2.42 -5.68
C PRO A 371 -20.29 -2.04 -4.21
N PRO A 372 -20.93 -2.91 -3.40
CA PRO A 372 -21.00 -2.69 -1.96
C PRO A 372 -19.59 -2.61 -1.37
N SER A 373 -19.35 -1.57 -0.59
CA SER A 373 -18.08 -1.40 0.11
C SER A 373 -18.15 -1.79 1.59
N TRP A 374 -17.02 -2.24 2.13
CA TRP A 374 -16.85 -2.74 3.48
C TRP A 374 -15.86 -1.86 4.27
N GLN A 375 -16.15 -1.62 5.54
CA GLN A 375 -15.37 -0.77 6.43
C GLN A 375 -14.02 -1.42 6.80
N GLY A 376 -13.07 -0.57 7.19
CA GLY A 376 -11.74 -1.00 7.63
C GLY A 376 -10.94 -1.67 6.52
N GLY A 377 -10.28 -2.78 6.85
CA GLY A 377 -9.52 -3.64 5.94
C GLY A 377 -10.35 -4.60 5.11
N GLY A 378 -11.67 -4.39 5.02
CA GLY A 378 -12.52 -5.08 4.06
C GLY A 378 -13.28 -6.29 4.60
N LEU A 379 -13.95 -7.01 3.69
CA LEU A 379 -14.91 -8.05 4.05
C LEU A 379 -14.30 -9.20 4.88
N SER A 380 -13.11 -9.67 4.49
CA SER A 380 -12.39 -10.73 5.24
C SER A 380 -12.13 -10.34 6.70
N GLN A 381 -11.79 -9.07 6.95
CA GLN A 381 -11.59 -8.57 8.31
C GLN A 381 -12.90 -8.44 9.09
N ASN A 382 -13.97 -7.97 8.44
CA ASN A 382 -15.29 -7.87 9.06
C ASN A 382 -15.82 -9.25 9.50
N ILE A 383 -15.50 -10.33 8.77
CA ILE A 383 -15.83 -11.71 9.18
C ILE A 383 -15.09 -12.09 10.48
N LEU A 384 -13.81 -11.75 10.58
CA LEU A 384 -13.03 -12.01 11.79
C LEU A 384 -13.59 -11.23 12.99
N TYR A 385 -13.94 -9.97 12.80
CA TYR A 385 -14.49 -9.12 13.85
C TYR A 385 -15.86 -9.59 14.32
N TYR A 386 -16.77 -9.84 13.39
CA TYR A 386 -18.07 -10.41 13.70
C TYR A 386 -17.95 -11.74 14.46
N TYR A 387 -17.03 -12.61 14.05
CA TYR A 387 -16.79 -13.88 14.76
C TYR A 387 -16.22 -13.66 16.16
N ARG A 388 -15.29 -12.72 16.36
CA ARG A 388 -14.76 -12.40 17.69
C ARG A 388 -15.86 -11.91 18.64
N GLU A 389 -16.77 -11.09 18.13
CA GLU A 389 -17.87 -10.51 18.90
C GLU A 389 -18.99 -11.50 19.20
N THR A 390 -19.38 -12.32 18.21
CA THR A 390 -20.62 -13.13 18.27
C THR A 390 -20.37 -14.62 18.39
N GLN A 391 -19.15 -15.08 18.11
CA GLN A 391 -18.79 -16.50 17.91
C GLN A 391 -19.58 -17.18 16.77
N GLN A 392 -20.17 -16.39 15.85
CA GLN A 392 -20.91 -16.86 14.69
C GLN A 392 -20.22 -16.42 13.40
N VAL A 393 -20.46 -17.18 12.31
CA VAL A 393 -20.01 -16.78 10.97
C VAL A 393 -20.89 -15.64 10.47
N LEU A 394 -20.30 -14.63 9.85
CA LEU A 394 -21.02 -13.50 9.28
C LEU A 394 -22.17 -13.98 8.38
N PRO A 395 -23.39 -13.44 8.49
CA PRO A 395 -24.50 -13.83 7.62
C PRO A 395 -24.23 -13.60 6.13
N VAL A 396 -24.91 -14.35 5.26
CA VAL A 396 -24.80 -14.23 3.79
C VAL A 396 -25.17 -12.81 3.32
N ARG A 397 -26.20 -12.21 3.92
CA ARG A 397 -26.55 -10.79 3.74
C ARG A 397 -26.47 -10.08 5.08
N THR A 398 -25.80 -8.93 5.10
CA THR A 398 -25.55 -8.21 6.35
C THR A 398 -25.30 -6.72 6.11
N PHE A 399 -25.62 -5.92 7.12
CA PHE A 399 -25.16 -4.52 7.22
C PHE A 399 -23.92 -4.38 8.10
N HIS A 400 -23.52 -5.44 8.83
CA HIS A 400 -22.35 -5.40 9.69
C HIS A 400 -21.09 -5.16 8.86
N GLY A 401 -20.38 -4.08 9.17
CA GLY A 401 -19.19 -3.66 8.43
C GLY A 401 -19.48 -3.14 7.01
N SER A 402 -20.74 -3.05 6.58
CA SER A 402 -21.09 -2.50 5.26
C SER A 402 -21.13 -0.97 5.29
N THR A 403 -20.81 -0.36 4.15
CA THR A 403 -20.97 1.09 3.89
C THR A 403 -22.09 1.34 2.87
N ASP A 404 -23.16 0.52 2.92
CA ASP A 404 -24.29 0.62 2.00
C ASP A 404 -24.89 2.02 1.93
N ALA A 405 -24.95 2.76 3.04
CA ALA A 405 -25.45 4.14 3.03
C ALA A 405 -24.68 5.07 2.08
N TRP A 406 -23.34 4.94 2.03
CA TRP A 406 -22.51 5.67 1.08
C TRP A 406 -22.72 5.15 -0.35
N THR A 407 -22.76 3.82 -0.51
CA THR A 407 -22.97 3.16 -1.80
C THR A 407 -24.31 3.57 -2.42
N GLN A 408 -25.37 3.65 -1.62
CA GLN A 408 -26.71 4.05 -2.03
C GLN A 408 -26.75 5.48 -2.55
N GLN A 409 -26.10 6.43 -1.86
CA GLN A 409 -26.02 7.82 -2.32
C GLN A 409 -25.24 7.91 -3.64
N ARG A 410 -24.15 7.16 -3.76
CA ARG A 410 -23.33 7.15 -4.97
C ARG A 410 -24.05 6.52 -6.15
N ASP A 411 -24.72 5.40 -5.93
CA ASP A 411 -25.53 4.70 -6.92
C ASP A 411 -26.66 5.59 -7.46
N ALA A 412 -27.39 6.26 -6.57
CA ALA A 412 -28.44 7.20 -6.95
C ALA A 412 -27.91 8.37 -7.80
N LEU A 413 -26.76 8.94 -7.44
CA LEU A 413 -26.10 9.98 -8.23
C LEU A 413 -25.75 9.47 -9.64
N LEU A 414 -25.06 8.33 -9.76
CA LEU A 414 -24.67 7.81 -11.06
C LEU A 414 -25.87 7.41 -11.92
N HIS A 415 -26.94 6.92 -11.31
CA HIS A 415 -28.20 6.67 -11.99
C HIS A 415 -28.81 7.98 -12.54
N GLU A 416 -28.83 9.05 -11.74
CA GLU A 416 -29.27 10.39 -12.19
C GLU A 416 -28.43 10.90 -13.37
N LEU A 417 -27.10 10.80 -13.27
CA LEU A 417 -26.19 11.26 -14.32
C LEU A 417 -26.34 10.45 -15.60
N SER A 418 -26.46 9.13 -15.49
CA SER A 418 -26.62 8.24 -16.64
C SER A 418 -27.90 8.57 -17.42
N ARG A 419 -29.02 8.83 -16.72
CA ARG A 419 -30.27 9.29 -17.35
C ARG A 419 -30.08 10.63 -18.07
N LYS A 420 -29.44 11.61 -17.43
CA LYS A 420 -29.16 12.93 -18.05
C LYS A 420 -28.26 12.82 -19.29
N LEU A 421 -27.31 11.89 -19.27
CA LEU A 421 -26.38 11.65 -20.36
C LEU A 421 -26.97 10.76 -21.45
N GLY A 422 -28.13 10.13 -21.22
CA GLY A 422 -28.76 9.19 -22.15
C GLY A 422 -27.85 8.00 -22.42
N VAL A 423 -27.35 7.36 -21.36
CA VAL A 423 -26.55 6.14 -21.39
C VAL A 423 -27.12 5.11 -20.41
N ARG A 424 -26.81 3.82 -20.59
CA ARG A 424 -27.32 2.76 -19.73
C ARG A 424 -26.57 2.75 -18.41
N TYR A 425 -27.27 2.41 -17.33
CA TYR A 425 -26.71 2.26 -15.99
C TYR A 425 -27.08 0.90 -15.43
N ILE A 426 -26.11 0.22 -14.82
CA ILE A 426 -26.33 -1.04 -14.11
C ILE A 426 -25.96 -0.81 -12.63
N SER A 427 -26.96 -0.89 -11.75
CA SER A 427 -26.75 -0.77 -10.31
C SER A 427 -26.17 -2.07 -9.76
N VAL A 428 -24.85 -2.08 -9.49
CA VAL A 428 -24.22 -3.19 -8.78
C VAL A 428 -24.76 -3.29 -7.36
N ARG A 429 -25.10 -2.15 -6.74
CA ARG A 429 -25.74 -2.14 -5.44
C ARG A 429 -27.04 -2.95 -5.44
N ASP A 430 -27.93 -2.78 -6.41
CA ASP A 430 -29.21 -3.51 -6.43
C ASP A 430 -29.04 -5.02 -6.66
N VAL A 431 -27.96 -5.44 -7.31
CA VAL A 431 -27.61 -6.86 -7.47
C VAL A 431 -27.13 -7.46 -6.14
N PHE A 432 -26.33 -6.72 -5.37
CA PHE A 432 -25.68 -7.25 -4.18
C PHE A 432 -26.38 -6.88 -2.86
N CYS A 433 -27.18 -5.83 -2.78
CA CYS A 433 -27.78 -5.33 -1.55
C CYS A 433 -29.30 -5.29 -1.67
N ASN A 434 -29.98 -5.54 -0.54
CA ASN A 434 -31.42 -5.39 -0.40
C ASN A 434 -31.76 -4.97 1.04
N GLU A 435 -33.03 -5.03 1.43
CA GLU A 435 -33.51 -4.67 2.77
C GLU A 435 -32.87 -5.51 3.89
N SER A 436 -32.35 -6.71 3.59
CA SER A 436 -31.65 -7.58 4.54
C SER A 436 -30.13 -7.34 4.59
N GLY A 437 -29.61 -6.40 3.80
CA GLY A 437 -28.20 -6.04 3.73
C GLY A 437 -27.50 -6.49 2.45
N CYS A 438 -26.19 -6.27 2.44
CA CYS A 438 -25.33 -6.55 1.30
C CYS A 438 -24.75 -7.96 1.37
N LEU A 439 -24.62 -8.58 0.19
CA LEU A 439 -24.16 -9.94 0.04
C LEU A 439 -22.67 -10.06 0.38
N SER A 440 -22.35 -10.82 1.42
CA SER A 440 -20.98 -11.13 1.84
C SER A 440 -20.41 -12.32 1.06
N ARG A 441 -21.24 -13.27 0.64
CA ARG A 441 -20.80 -14.45 -0.12
C ARG A 441 -21.84 -14.90 -1.13
N THR A 442 -21.37 -15.49 -2.23
CA THR A 442 -22.20 -15.90 -3.37
C THR A 442 -22.94 -17.21 -3.14
N GLY A 443 -22.44 -18.09 -2.26
CA GLY A 443 -23.06 -19.37 -1.89
C GLY A 443 -23.41 -19.47 -0.39
N PRO A 444 -24.40 -20.29 0.01
CA PRO A 444 -24.80 -20.45 1.41
C PRO A 444 -23.71 -21.15 2.26
N ASN A 445 -22.92 -22.03 1.65
CA ASN A 445 -21.87 -22.84 2.31
C ASN A 445 -20.45 -22.51 1.82
N ASP A 446 -20.33 -21.65 0.80
CA ASP A 446 -19.07 -21.46 0.09
C ASP A 446 -18.32 -20.25 0.69
N SER A 447 -17.02 -20.42 0.90
CA SER A 447 -16.11 -19.35 1.33
C SER A 447 -15.80 -18.34 0.22
N GLU A 448 -16.66 -18.29 -0.79
CA GLU A 448 -16.63 -17.41 -1.94
C GLU A 448 -17.16 -16.02 -1.55
N LEU A 449 -16.27 -15.22 -0.97
CA LEU A 449 -16.59 -13.84 -0.62
C LEU A 449 -16.89 -13.02 -1.87
N THR A 450 -17.77 -12.03 -1.77
CA THR A 450 -18.10 -11.13 -2.88
C THR A 450 -16.99 -10.10 -3.13
N ALA A 451 -16.32 -9.64 -2.08
CA ALA A 451 -15.22 -8.68 -2.15
C ALA A 451 -13.97 -9.21 -1.42
N PHE A 452 -12.80 -8.95 -1.99
CA PHE A 452 -11.52 -9.33 -1.37
C PHE A 452 -11.14 -8.35 -0.24
N ASP A 453 -11.27 -7.05 -0.50
CA ASP A 453 -10.91 -5.95 0.40
C ASP A 453 -12.14 -5.08 0.73
N SER A 454 -11.98 -3.75 0.73
CA SER A 454 -13.07 -2.80 0.97
C SER A 454 -14.10 -2.75 -0.16
N GLY A 455 -13.87 -3.34 -1.35
CA GLY A 455 -14.91 -3.37 -2.39
C GLY A 455 -14.52 -3.98 -3.73
N HIS A 456 -13.25 -4.34 -3.96
CA HIS A 456 -12.87 -5.04 -5.19
C HIS A 456 -13.51 -6.44 -5.22
N LEU A 457 -14.26 -6.71 -6.30
CA LEU A 457 -14.92 -8.00 -6.47
C LEU A 457 -13.89 -9.13 -6.56
N THR A 458 -14.19 -10.23 -5.88
CA THR A 458 -13.49 -11.50 -6.11
C THR A 458 -13.90 -12.10 -7.45
N VAL A 459 -13.22 -13.16 -7.91
CA VAL A 459 -13.68 -13.91 -9.10
C VAL A 459 -15.11 -14.44 -8.94
N PRO A 460 -15.51 -15.07 -7.82
CA PRO A 460 -16.91 -15.41 -7.57
C PRO A 460 -17.86 -14.20 -7.58
N GLY A 461 -17.46 -13.08 -6.97
CA GLY A 461 -18.25 -11.85 -6.96
C GLY A 461 -18.48 -11.29 -8.37
N ALA A 462 -17.41 -11.20 -9.17
CA ALA A 462 -17.49 -10.75 -10.56
C ALA A 462 -18.34 -11.68 -11.43
N THR A 463 -18.21 -13.01 -11.24
CA THR A 463 -19.01 -14.01 -11.94
C THR A 463 -20.49 -13.91 -11.55
N PHE A 464 -20.78 -13.71 -10.26
CA PHE A 464 -22.14 -13.53 -9.73
C PHE A 464 -22.82 -12.28 -10.29
N LEU A 465 -22.06 -11.18 -10.42
CA LEU A 465 -22.52 -9.95 -11.06
C LEU A 465 -22.81 -10.19 -12.54
N ALA A 466 -21.83 -10.70 -13.29
CA ALA A 466 -21.95 -10.96 -14.71
C ALA A 466 -23.14 -11.85 -15.04
N ALA A 467 -23.37 -12.92 -14.28
CA ALA A 467 -24.51 -13.82 -14.46
C ALA A 467 -25.89 -13.13 -14.37
N ARG A 468 -25.99 -11.98 -13.68
CA ARG A 468 -27.23 -11.24 -13.47
C ARG A 468 -27.40 -10.01 -14.37
N THR A 469 -26.31 -9.56 -14.99
CA THR A 469 -26.29 -8.32 -15.76
C THR A 469 -25.87 -8.53 -17.21
N MET A 470 -25.47 -9.74 -17.60
CA MET A 470 -25.02 -10.02 -18.96
C MET A 470 -26.09 -9.74 -20.01
N ASP A 471 -27.34 -10.11 -19.72
CA ASP A 471 -28.45 -9.87 -20.64
C ASP A 471 -28.67 -8.34 -20.81
N ASP A 472 -28.61 -7.57 -19.72
CA ASP A 472 -28.64 -6.10 -19.77
C ASP A 472 -27.44 -5.49 -20.53
N LEU A 473 -26.29 -6.18 -20.58
CA LEU A 473 -25.14 -5.73 -21.36
C LEU A 473 -25.31 -6.07 -22.84
N LEU A 474 -25.75 -7.29 -23.17
CA LEU A 474 -25.83 -7.80 -24.53
C LEU A 474 -27.07 -7.33 -25.29
N ASP A 475 -28.19 -7.10 -24.61
CA ASP A 475 -29.42 -6.53 -25.20
C ASP A 475 -29.20 -5.11 -25.74
N THR A 476 -28.07 -4.46 -25.45
CA THR A 476 -27.68 -3.19 -26.08
C THR A 476 -27.31 -3.35 -27.55
N ILE A 477 -26.87 -4.53 -27.97
CA ILE A 477 -26.32 -4.77 -29.31
C ILE A 477 -27.42 -5.14 -30.31
N VAL A 478 -28.53 -5.71 -29.84
CA VAL A 478 -29.65 -6.14 -30.69
C VAL A 478 -30.62 -4.96 -30.87
N PRO A 479 -30.84 -4.45 -32.10
CA PRO A 479 -31.91 -3.47 -32.32
C PRO A 479 -33.26 -4.14 -32.02
N LEU A 480 -34.13 -3.45 -31.28
CA LEU A 480 -35.52 -3.86 -31.04
C LEU A 480 -36.11 -4.37 -32.36
N ARG A 481 -36.40 -5.67 -32.47
CA ARG A 481 -37.19 -6.20 -33.58
C ARG A 481 -38.54 -5.50 -33.53
N GLN A 482 -38.82 -4.69 -34.55
CA GLN A 482 -40.11 -4.03 -34.74
C GLN A 482 -41.23 -5.05 -34.93
#